data_AF-A0A975CMM5-F1
#
_entry.id   AF-A0A975CMM5-F1
#
_cell.length_a   1.000
_cell.length_b   1.000
_cell.length_c   1.000
_cell.angle_alpha   90.00
_cell.angle_beta   90.00
_cell.angle_gamma   90.00
#
_symmetry.space_group_name_H-M   'P 1'
#
loop_
_entity.id
_entity.type
_entity.pdbx_description
1 polymer ?
#
loop_
_entity_poly.entity_id
_entity_poly.type
_entity_poly.pdbx_seq_one_letter_code
_entity_poly.pdbx_strand_id
1 'polypeptide(L)' 'MAKITIKQHDITDCGAACLASISSHFNLQLPIARIRQYAGTDKKGTNVAHSENRLFLKMQLKLRAELFKFYPQFLF' A
#
# COMPACT_ATOMS: atom_id res chain seq x y z
N MET A 1 -0.39 -13.66 15.70
CA MET A 1 -0.42 -12.30 15.11
C MET A 1 -1.76 -11.66 15.45
N ALA A 2 -1.77 -10.39 15.84
CA ALA A 2 -3.02 -9.66 16.02
C ALA A 2 -3.71 -9.44 14.67
N LYS A 3 -5.04 -9.50 14.64
CA LYS A 3 -5.85 -9.26 13.43
C LYS A 3 -5.68 -7.79 13.02
N ILE A 4 -4.96 -7.54 11.92
CA ILE A 4 -4.85 -6.19 11.34
C ILE A 4 -6.18 -5.88 10.64
N THR A 5 -6.90 -4.91 11.17
CA THR A 5 -8.17 -4.43 10.59
C THR A 5 -8.06 -2.94 10.31
N ILE A 6 -8.03 -2.60 9.02
CA ILE A 6 -8.00 -1.23 8.55
C ILE A 6 -9.41 -0.85 8.10
N LYS A 7 -9.97 0.20 8.70
CA LYS A 7 -11.28 0.74 8.28
C LYS A 7 -11.09 1.67 7.10
N GLN A 8 -11.90 1.46 6.06
CA GLN A 8 -12.03 2.39 4.96
C GLN A 8 -12.73 3.67 5.45
N HIS A 9 -12.20 4.85 5.08
CA HIS A 9 -12.74 6.15 5.50
C HIS A 9 -13.60 6.83 4.43
N ASP A 10 -13.32 6.53 3.15
CA ASP A 10 -14.02 7.08 1.99
C ASP A 10 -14.34 5.94 1.01
N ILE A 11 -15.46 6.01 0.29
CA ILE A 11 -15.86 4.99 -0.69
C ILE A 11 -14.77 4.72 -1.76
N THR A 12 -13.96 5.74 -2.07
CA THR A 12 -12.85 5.67 -3.03
C THR A 12 -11.58 5.04 -2.47
N ASP A 13 -11.48 4.87 -1.14
CA ASP A 13 -10.28 4.41 -0.45
C ASP A 13 -10.14 2.88 -0.41
N CYS A 14 -10.96 2.11 -1.12
CA CYS A 14 -10.93 0.65 -1.04
C CYS A 14 -9.53 0.09 -1.39
N GLY A 15 -8.92 0.59 -2.47
CA GLY A 15 -7.55 0.24 -2.85
C GLY A 15 -6.50 0.75 -1.85
N ALA A 16 -6.69 1.95 -1.31
CA ALA A 16 -5.77 2.53 -0.33
C ALA A 16 -5.80 1.79 1.01
N ALA A 17 -6.97 1.33 1.45
CA ALA A 17 -7.15 0.52 2.67
C ALA A 17 -6.52 -0.87 2.50
N CYS A 18 -6.64 -1.51 1.33
CA CYS A 18 -5.95 -2.76 1.02
C CYS A 18 -4.42 -2.60 1.14
N LEU A 19 -3.87 -1.55 0.55
CA LEU A 19 -2.44 -1.25 0.62
C LEU A 19 -1.98 -0.93 2.06
N ALA A 20 -2.80 -0.22 2.85
CA ALA A 20 -2.52 0.03 4.26
C ALA A 20 -2.47 -1.27 5.08
N SER A 21 -3.37 -2.21 4.79
CA SER A 21 -3.43 -3.51 5.45
C SER A 21 -2.18 -4.35 5.17
N ILE A 22 -1.78 -4.45 3.89
CA ILE A 22 -0.55 -5.14 3.47
C ILE A 22 0.68 -4.47 4.08
N SER A 23 0.76 -3.14 4.04
CA SER A 23 1.88 -2.39 4.63
C SER A 23 1.99 -2.65 6.13
N SER A 24 0.86 -2.63 6.85
CA SER A 24 0.83 -2.92 8.29
C SER A 24 1.26 -4.35 8.60
N HIS A 25 0.94 -5.31 7.73
CA HIS A 25 1.39 -6.70 7.87
C HIS A 25 2.92 -6.83 7.82
N PHE A 26 3.58 -6.00 7.00
CA PHE A 26 5.05 -5.92 6.90
C PHE A 26 5.66 -4.84 7.81
N ASN A 27 5.00 -4.49 8.92
CA ASN A 27 5.43 -3.49 9.91
C ASN A 27 5.65 -2.08 9.33
N LEU A 28 5.10 -1.78 8.15
CA LEU A 28 5.14 -0.47 7.52
C LEU A 28 3.81 0.25 7.74
N GLN A 29 3.74 1.07 8.78
CA GLN A 29 2.53 1.84 9.06
C GLN A 29 2.41 3.06 8.14
N LEU A 30 1.49 2.98 7.18
CA LEU A 30 1.18 4.08 6.26
C LEU A 30 -0.27 4.52 6.43
N PRO A 31 -0.53 5.81 6.70
CA PRO A 31 -1.89 6.31 6.79
C PRO A 31 -2.56 6.30 5.41
N ILE A 32 -3.85 5.96 5.37
CA ILE A 32 -4.65 5.90 4.12
C ILE A 32 -4.53 7.20 3.32
N ALA A 33 -4.52 8.36 3.97
CA ALA A 33 -4.37 9.66 3.31
C ALA A 33 -3.06 9.77 2.48
N ARG A 34 -1.94 9.22 2.99
CA ARG A 34 -0.70 9.18 2.21
C ARG A 34 -0.76 8.19 1.06
N ILE A 35 -1.40 7.04 1.28
CA ILE A 35 -1.56 6.04 0.24
C ILE A 35 -2.43 6.58 -0.89
N ARG A 36 -3.48 7.35 -0.59
CA ARG A 36 -4.30 8.06 -1.60
C ARG A 36 -3.45 8.98 -2.48
N GLN A 37 -2.60 9.80 -1.85
CA GLN A 37 -1.69 10.69 -2.58
C GLN A 37 -0.71 9.92 -3.46
N TYR A 38 -0.21 8.78 -2.98
CA TYR A 38 0.75 7.96 -3.72
C TYR A 38 0.09 7.21 -4.86
N ALA A 39 -1.07 6.60 -4.61
CA ALA A 39 -1.81 5.81 -5.57
C ALA A 39 -2.60 6.65 -6.58
N GLY A 40 -2.62 7.98 -6.41
CA GLY A 40 -3.40 8.87 -7.27
C GLY A 40 -4.90 8.63 -7.13
N THR A 41 -5.36 8.24 -5.93
CA THR A 41 -6.78 7.98 -5.67
C THR A 41 -7.56 9.27 -5.85
N ASP A 42 -8.48 9.26 -6.82
CA ASP A 42 -9.37 10.37 -7.10
C ASP A 42 -10.82 9.97 -6.79
N LYS A 43 -11.78 10.79 -7.24
CA LYS A 43 -13.22 10.54 -7.03
C LYS A 43 -13.73 9.25 -7.68
N LYS A 44 -12.98 8.65 -8.61
CA LYS A 44 -13.30 7.39 -9.29
C LYS A 44 -12.64 6.18 -8.60
N GLY A 45 -11.77 6.40 -7.62
CA GLY A 45 -11.07 5.35 -6.89
C GLY A 45 -9.60 5.21 -7.27
N THR A 46 -9.00 4.07 -6.92
CA THR A 46 -7.59 3.77 -7.22
C THR A 46 -7.49 2.90 -8.47
N ASN A 47 -6.83 3.39 -9.52
CA ASN A 47 -6.56 2.59 -10.72
C ASN A 47 -5.16 1.96 -10.66
N VAL A 48 -5.08 0.64 -10.80
CA VAL A 48 -3.81 -0.13 -10.83
C VAL A 48 -2.95 0.26 -12.04
N ALA A 49 -3.57 0.64 -13.16
CA ALA A 49 -2.87 1.00 -14.39
C ALA A 49 -2.36 2.44 -14.42
N HIS A 50 -2.83 3.34 -13.53
CA HIS A 50 -2.47 4.77 -13.56
C HIS A 50 -1.47 5.16 -12.46
N SER A 51 -0.85 4.19 -11.78
CA SER A 51 0.12 4.46 -10.72
C SER A 51 1.53 4.77 -11.25
N GLU A 52 1.65 5.64 -12.27
CA GLU A 52 2.95 6.16 -12.73
C GLU A 52 3.57 7.15 -11.74
N ASN A 53 2.87 7.44 -10.64
CA ASN A 53 3.40 8.29 -9.59
C ASN A 53 4.65 7.64 -8.98
N ARG A 54 5.80 8.30 -9.13
CA ARG A 54 7.09 7.89 -8.54
C ARG A 54 6.98 7.58 -7.04
N LEU A 55 6.02 8.20 -6.35
CA LEU A 55 5.74 7.94 -4.94
C LEU A 55 5.09 6.57 -4.69
N PHE A 56 4.23 6.09 -5.60
CA PHE A 56 3.68 4.73 -5.55
C PHE A 56 4.80 3.69 -5.70
N LEU A 57 5.70 3.92 -6.65
CA LEU A 57 6.87 3.05 -6.86
C LEU A 57 7.76 3.02 -5.61
N LYS A 58 7.98 4.18 -4.97
CA LYS A 58 8.72 4.25 -3.70
C LYS A 58 8.03 3.48 -2.57
N MET A 59 6.70 3.52 -2.48
CA MET A 59 5.94 2.73 -1.50
C MET A 59 6.09 1.23 -1.76
N GLN A 60 5.97 0.80 -3.03
CA GLN A 60 6.20 -0.58 -3.45
C GLN A 60 7.63 -1.04 -3.15
N LEU A 61 8.64 -0.23 -3.43
CA LEU A 61 10.04 -0.54 -3.10
C LEU A 61 10.27 -0.66 -1.60
N LYS A 62 9.60 0.16 -0.77
CA LYS A 62 9.71 0.09 0.68
C LYS A 62 9.06 -1.18 1.24
N LEU A 63 7.88 -1.52 0.73
CA LEU A 63 7.23 -2.81 0.97
C LEU A 63 8.11 -3.98 0.52
N ARG A 64 8.69 -3.90 -0.67
CA ARG A 64 9.58 -4.92 -1.24
C ARG A 64 10.87 -5.09 -0.42
N ALA A 65 11.44 -4.00 0.08
CA ALA A 65 12.61 -4.04 0.96
C ALA A 65 12.30 -4.70 2.31
N GLU A 66 11.12 -4.47 2.90
CA GLU A 66 10.69 -5.18 4.10
C GLU A 66 10.39 -6.66 3.79
N LEU A 67 9.69 -6.96 2.70
CA LEU A 67 9.46 -8.32 2.22
C LEU A 67 10.76 -9.09 2.00
N PHE A 68 11.79 -8.44 1.46
CA PHE A 68 13.10 -9.06 1.23
C PHE A 68 13.79 -9.50 2.52
N LYS A 69 13.58 -8.80 3.64
CA LYS A 69 14.09 -9.23 4.96
C LYS A 69 13.43 -10.53 5.44
N PHE A 70 12.18 -10.77 5.07
CA PHE A 70 11.41 -11.94 5.50
C PHE A 70 11.49 -13.12 4.51
N TYR A 71 11.68 -12.85 3.22
CA TYR A 71 11.74 -13.86 2.18
C TYR A 71 12.87 -13.58 1.17
N PRO A 72 14.14 -13.80 1.55
CA PRO A 72 15.27 -13.68 0.63
C PRO A 72 15.25 -14.73 -0.51
N GLN A 73 14.35 -15.71 -0.42
CA GLN A 73 14.22 -16.86 -1.31
C GLN A 73 13.65 -16.52 -2.70
N PHE A 74 12.93 -15.39 -2.82
CA PHE A 74 12.27 -14.97 -4.08
C PHE A 74 13.18 -14.11 -4.98
N LEU A 75 14.49 -14.28 -4.86
CA LEU A 75 15.48 -13.66 -5.73
C LEU A 75 15.93 -14.67 -6.82
N PHE A 76 14.99 -15.09 -7.67
CA PHE A 76 15.26 -15.75 -8.95
C PHE A 76 14.26 -15.26 -9.99
#